data_AF-A0A6C7SZH3-F1
#
_entry.id   AF-A0A6C7SZH3-F1
#
_cell.length_a   1.000
_cell.length_b   1.000
_cell.length_c   1.000
_cell.angle_alpha   90.00
_cell.angle_beta   90.00
_cell.angle_gamma   90.00
#
_symmetry.space_group_name_H-M   'P 1'
#
loop_
_entity.id
_entity.type
_entity.pdbx_description
1 polymer ?
#
loop_
_entity_poly.entity_id
_entity_poly.type
_entity_poly.pdbx_seq_one_letter_code
_entity_poly.pdbx_strand_id
1 'polypeptide(L)'
;SLNEKEEDINLAIKKIDEFKNKLEDIKQMQDLYEILQPLRTQFELNLARIYVLNPKTKEDAFNKSILWIKEHLEFMELVYGHIKAQENALIKNILPLEEKLKERKLDKWMERVRR
;
A
#
# COMPACT_ATOMS: atom_id res chain seq x y z
N SER A 1 -10.81 29.93 4.14
CA SER A 1 -11.35 30.35 2.83
C SER A 1 -11.30 29.18 1.84
N LEU A 2 -11.82 29.29 0.61
CA LEU A 2 -11.64 28.22 -0.40
C LEU A 2 -10.15 28.01 -0.72
N ASN A 3 -9.36 29.08 -0.68
CA ASN A 3 -7.92 29.07 -0.96
C ASN A 3 -7.13 28.29 0.10
N GLU A 4 -7.44 28.45 1.40
CA GLU A 4 -6.80 27.65 2.47
C GLU A 4 -7.05 26.14 2.28
N LYS A 5 -8.28 25.78 1.87
CA LYS A 5 -8.61 24.38 1.57
C LYS A 5 -7.87 23.83 0.34
N GLU A 6 -7.48 24.70 -0.59
CA GLU A 6 -6.72 24.33 -1.79
C GLU A 6 -5.24 24.07 -1.44
N GLU A 7 -4.66 24.85 -0.52
CA GLU A 7 -3.32 24.60 0.03
C GLU A 7 -3.24 23.24 0.75
N ASP A 8 -4.24 22.92 1.58
CA ASP A 8 -4.33 21.63 2.27
C ASP A 8 -4.41 20.45 1.29
N ILE A 9 -5.20 20.59 0.22
CA ILE A 9 -5.29 19.58 -0.84
C ILE A 9 -3.94 19.39 -1.53
N ASN A 10 -3.26 20.48 -1.88
CA ASN A 10 -1.96 20.42 -2.55
C ASN A 10 -0.91 19.74 -1.65
N LEU A 11 -0.94 20.00 -0.34
CA LEU A 11 -0.09 19.32 0.62
C LEU A 11 -0.42 17.82 0.70
N ALA A 12 -1.70 17.46 0.71
CA ALA A 12 -2.13 16.06 0.73
C ALA A 12 -1.65 15.31 -0.53
N ILE A 13 -1.81 15.91 -1.72
CA ILE A 13 -1.34 15.34 -2.99
C ILE A 13 0.17 15.12 -2.94
N LYS A 14 0.94 16.11 -2.47
CA LYS A 14 2.40 15.97 -2.35
C LYS A 14 2.79 14.79 -1.45
N LYS A 15 2.14 14.63 -0.30
CA LYS A 15 2.38 13.49 0.60
C LYS A 15 2.01 12.15 -0.04
N ILE A 16 0.93 12.12 -0.82
CA ILE A 16 0.51 10.93 -1.57
C ILE A 16 1.56 10.56 -2.62
N ASP A 17 2.11 11.52 -3.35
CA ASP A 17 3.16 11.26 -4.33
C ASP A 17 4.47 10.77 -3.68
N GLU A 18 4.84 11.34 -2.52
CA GLU A 18 5.97 10.83 -1.72
C GLU A 18 5.76 9.37 -1.29
N PHE A 19 4.54 8.99 -0.88
CA PHE A 19 4.19 7.61 -0.58
C PHE A 19 4.30 6.72 -1.82
N LYS A 20 3.75 7.15 -2.97
CA LYS A 20 3.78 6.37 -4.21
C LYS A 20 5.19 6.05 -4.67
N ASN A 21 6.11 7.01 -4.55
CA ASN A 21 7.52 6.79 -4.88
C ASN A 21 8.13 5.69 -3.99
N LYS A 22 7.85 5.72 -2.68
CA LYS A 22 8.31 4.65 -1.76
C LYS A 22 7.69 3.29 -2.10
N LEU A 23 6.41 3.27 -2.50
CA LEU A 23 5.74 2.03 -2.92
C LEU A 23 6.34 1.46 -4.20
N GLU A 24 6.80 2.32 -5.11
CA GLU A 24 7.51 1.90 -6.33
C GLU A 24 8.83 1.20 -6.00
N ASP A 25 9.59 1.71 -5.01
CA ASP A 25 10.82 1.06 -4.53
C ASP A 25 10.56 -0.33 -3.93
N ILE A 26 9.40 -0.51 -3.29
CA ILE A 26 8.95 -1.80 -2.74
C ILE A 26 8.68 -2.84 -3.83
N LYS A 27 8.54 -2.47 -5.12
CA LYS A 27 8.43 -3.45 -6.22
C LYS A 27 9.62 -4.40 -6.31
N GLN A 28 10.75 -4.07 -5.68
CA GLN A 28 11.89 -4.99 -5.52
C GLN A 28 11.57 -6.19 -4.60
N MET A 29 10.52 -6.11 -3.77
CA MET A 29 10.00 -7.20 -2.94
C MET A 29 8.88 -7.93 -3.67
N GLN A 30 9.25 -8.91 -4.49
CA GLN A 30 8.32 -9.65 -5.35
C GLN A 30 7.14 -10.27 -4.59
N ASP A 31 7.39 -10.88 -3.42
CA ASP A 31 6.36 -11.52 -2.60
C ASP A 31 5.30 -10.52 -2.09
N LEU A 32 5.75 -9.33 -1.68
CA LEU A 32 4.84 -8.26 -1.25
C LEU A 32 4.09 -7.70 -2.46
N TYR A 33 4.75 -7.56 -3.60
CA TYR A 33 4.10 -7.07 -4.82
C TYR A 33 3.02 -8.01 -5.34
N GLU A 34 3.25 -9.34 -5.31
CA GLU A 34 2.27 -10.35 -5.72
C GLU A 34 0.98 -10.27 -4.90
N ILE A 35 1.08 -10.09 -3.58
CA ILE A 35 -0.13 -9.98 -2.74
C ILE A 35 -0.87 -8.65 -2.92
N LEU A 36 -0.17 -7.59 -3.34
CA LEU A 36 -0.76 -6.27 -3.55
C LEU A 36 -1.39 -6.13 -4.94
N GLN A 37 -1.12 -7.04 -5.89
CA GLN A 37 -1.66 -6.97 -7.26
C GLN A 37 -3.19 -6.86 -7.33
N PRO A 38 -3.97 -7.71 -6.62
CA PRO A 38 -5.43 -7.60 -6.63
C PRO A 38 -5.91 -6.25 -6.07
N LEU A 39 -5.29 -5.79 -4.98
CA LEU A 39 -5.60 -4.52 -4.35
C LEU A 39 -5.31 -3.34 -5.30
N ARG A 40 -4.15 -3.38 -5.95
CA ARG A 40 -3.74 -2.37 -6.94
C ARG A 40 -4.70 -2.33 -8.12
N THR A 41 -5.13 -3.48 -8.63
CA THR A 41 -6.10 -3.57 -9.74
C THR A 41 -7.41 -2.89 -9.35
N GLN A 42 -7.94 -3.19 -8.16
CA GLN A 42 -9.17 -2.56 -7.67
C GLN A 42 -9.00 -1.03 -7.49
N PHE A 43 -7.87 -0.60 -6.96
CA PHE A 43 -7.55 0.81 -6.80
C PHE A 43 -7.48 1.55 -8.15
N GLU A 44 -6.83 0.97 -9.16
CA GLU A 44 -6.75 1.54 -10.51
C GLU A 44 -8.15 1.66 -11.16
N LEU A 45 -9.04 0.67 -10.95
CA LEU A 45 -10.43 0.74 -11.41
C LEU A 45 -11.21 1.87 -10.73
N ASN A 46 -11.03 2.08 -9.42
CA ASN A 46 -11.67 3.18 -8.71
C ASN A 46 -11.16 4.54 -9.19
N LEU A 47 -9.85 4.69 -9.42
CA LEU A 47 -9.28 5.90 -9.98
C LEU A 47 -9.80 6.19 -11.39
N ALA A 48 -9.93 5.18 -12.25
CA ALA A 48 -10.50 5.34 -13.59
C ALA A 48 -11.91 5.96 -13.52
N ARG A 49 -12.75 5.52 -12.57
CA ARG A 49 -14.10 6.07 -12.33
C ARG A 49 -14.06 7.53 -11.90
N ILE A 50 -13.07 7.93 -11.09
CA ILE A 50 -12.89 9.33 -10.69
C ILE A 50 -12.40 10.17 -11.87
N TYR A 51 -11.44 9.67 -12.65
CA TYR A 51 -10.83 10.43 -13.73
C TYR A 51 -11.83 10.82 -14.82
N VAL A 52 -12.82 9.97 -15.12
CA VAL A 52 -13.88 10.27 -16.11
C VAL A 52 -14.89 11.33 -15.65
N LEU A 53 -14.89 11.72 -14.37
CA LEU A 53 -15.73 12.82 -13.88
C LEU A 53 -15.33 14.13 -14.56
N ASN A 54 -16.31 14.85 -15.11
CA ASN A 54 -16.09 16.10 -15.86
C ASN A 54 -16.61 17.30 -15.03
N PRO A 55 -15.79 17.88 -14.13
CA PRO A 55 -16.22 18.96 -13.26
C PRO A 55 -16.61 20.20 -14.08
N LYS A 56 -17.73 20.85 -13.72
CA LYS A 56 -18.23 22.06 -14.38
C LYS A 56 -17.99 23.31 -13.57
N THR A 57 -17.87 23.16 -12.26
CA THR A 57 -17.62 24.24 -11.31
C THR A 57 -16.31 24.04 -10.56
N LYS A 58 -15.84 25.08 -9.88
CA LYS A 58 -14.70 24.98 -8.95
C LYS A 58 -15.00 24.02 -7.80
N GLU A 59 -16.25 23.98 -7.33
CA GLU A 59 -16.68 23.07 -6.28
C GLU A 59 -16.66 21.61 -6.76
N ASP A 60 -17.06 21.33 -8.01
CA ASP A 60 -16.96 19.99 -8.59
C ASP A 60 -15.50 19.52 -8.67
N ALA A 61 -14.58 20.40 -9.09
CA ALA A 61 -13.16 20.10 -9.16
C ALA A 61 -12.56 19.84 -7.77
N PHE A 62 -12.99 20.62 -6.78
CA PHE A 62 -12.65 20.41 -5.37
C PHE A 62 -13.14 19.03 -4.89
N ASN A 63 -14.41 18.71 -5.11
CA ASN A 63 -15.00 17.43 -4.71
C ASN A 63 -14.33 16.24 -5.42
N LYS A 64 -13.99 16.37 -6.70
CA LYS A 64 -13.21 15.36 -7.44
C LYS A 64 -11.85 15.12 -6.80
N SER A 65 -11.18 16.18 -6.35
CA SER A 65 -9.88 16.08 -5.66
C SER A 65 -10.02 15.39 -4.30
N ILE A 66 -11.08 15.69 -3.55
CA ILE A 66 -11.38 15.00 -2.29
C ILE A 66 -11.63 13.49 -2.52
N LEU A 67 -12.39 13.12 -3.55
CA LEU A 67 -12.59 11.71 -3.91
C LEU A 67 -11.25 11.02 -4.23
N TRP A 68 -10.41 11.67 -5.02
CA TRP A 68 -9.10 11.15 -5.39
C TRP A 68 -8.21 10.92 -4.15
N ILE A 69 -8.18 11.88 -3.22
CA ILE A 69 -7.44 11.77 -1.96
C ILE A 69 -7.97 10.61 -1.12
N LYS A 70 -9.29 10.48 -0.98
CA LYS A 70 -9.91 9.41 -0.20
C LYS A 70 -9.55 8.02 -0.72
N GLU A 71 -9.61 7.80 -2.03
CA GLU A 71 -9.21 6.52 -2.63
C GLU A 71 -7.73 6.19 -2.35
N HIS A 72 -6.84 7.19 -2.42
CA HIS A 72 -5.43 6.98 -2.10
C HIS A 72 -5.22 6.63 -0.62
N LEU A 73 -5.94 7.28 0.29
CA LEU A 73 -5.85 6.98 1.72
C LEU A 73 -6.36 5.57 2.03
N GLU A 74 -7.51 5.17 1.47
CA GLU A 74 -8.04 3.82 1.63
C GLU A 74 -7.06 2.76 1.09
N PHE A 75 -6.46 3.01 -0.08
CA PHE A 75 -5.43 2.14 -0.63
C PHE A 75 -4.21 2.03 0.30
N MET A 76 -3.74 3.14 0.87
CA MET A 76 -2.63 3.13 1.84
C MET A 76 -2.96 2.31 3.09
N GLU A 77 -4.16 2.44 3.64
CA GLU A 77 -4.61 1.69 4.81
C GLU A 77 -4.64 0.18 4.52
N LEU A 78 -5.14 -0.20 3.34
CA LEU A 78 -5.18 -1.59 2.91
C LEU A 78 -3.76 -2.16 2.72
N VAL A 79 -2.86 -1.42 2.03
CA VAL A 79 -1.45 -1.81 1.88
C VAL A 79 -0.80 -2.02 3.25
N TYR A 80 -0.99 -1.09 4.18
CA TYR A 80 -0.45 -1.20 5.54
C TYR A 80 -1.00 -2.42 6.28
N GLY A 81 -2.31 -2.67 6.18
CA GLY A 81 -2.95 -3.85 6.77
C GLY A 81 -2.36 -5.17 6.24
N HIS A 82 -2.10 -5.25 4.94
CA HIS A 82 -1.46 -6.40 4.31
C HIS A 82 -0.02 -6.63 4.77
N ILE A 83 0.80 -5.56 4.82
CA ILE A 83 2.18 -5.64 5.33
C ILE A 83 2.18 -6.15 6.77
N LYS A 84 1.32 -5.58 7.63
CA LYS A 84 1.22 -5.99 9.03
C LYS A 84 0.75 -7.44 9.18
N ALA A 85 -0.18 -7.90 8.34
CA ALA A 85 -0.61 -9.29 8.35
C ALA A 85 0.53 -10.25 7.95
N GLN A 86 1.33 -9.89 6.94
CA GLN A 86 2.50 -10.66 6.54
C GLN A 86 3.58 -10.70 7.63
N GLU A 87 3.92 -9.54 8.21
CA GLU A 87 4.88 -9.46 9.31
C GLU A 87 4.49 -10.38 10.48
N ASN A 88 3.22 -10.31 10.90
CA ASN A 88 2.69 -11.18 11.96
C ASN A 88 2.76 -12.67 11.57
N ALA A 89 2.47 -13.00 10.31
CA ALA A 89 2.57 -14.37 9.83
C ALA A 89 4.02 -14.87 9.86
N LEU A 90 4.99 -14.05 9.46
CA LEU A 90 6.41 -14.39 9.51
C LEU A 90 6.88 -14.60 10.96
N ILE A 91 6.58 -13.66 11.85
CA ILE A 91 6.93 -13.77 13.28
C ILE A 91 6.33 -15.02 13.92
N LYS A 92 5.07 -15.34 13.61
CA LYS A 92 4.39 -16.51 14.16
C LYS A 92 4.99 -17.84 13.69
N ASN A 93 5.51 -17.88 12.46
CA ASN A 93 5.95 -19.13 11.84
C ASN A 93 7.48 -19.37 11.89
N ILE A 94 8.28 -18.36 12.24
CA ILE A 94 9.74 -18.50 12.25
C ILE A 94 10.22 -19.53 13.28
N LEU A 95 9.74 -19.47 14.52
CA LEU A 95 10.12 -20.43 15.57
C LEU A 95 9.66 -21.86 15.25
N PRO A 96 8.39 -22.12 14.86
CA PRO A 96 7.97 -23.44 14.41
C PRO A 96 8.79 -23.99 13.24
N LEU A 97 9.23 -23.12 12.32
CA LEU A 97 10.09 -23.52 11.20
C LEU A 97 11.49 -23.92 11.69
N GLU A 98 12.10 -23.13 12.57
CA GLU A 98 13.39 -23.45 13.18
C GLU A 98 13.36 -24.80 13.93
N GLU A 99 12.30 -25.06 14.70
CA GLU A 99 12.11 -26.32 15.43
C GLU A 99 12.03 -27.50 14.46
N LYS A 100 11.20 -27.42 13.41
CA LYS A 100 11.09 -28.47 12.40
C LYS A 100 12.38 -28.74 11.65
N LEU A 101 13.19 -27.71 11.38
CA LEU A 101 14.50 -27.89 10.74
C LEU A 101 15.45 -28.68 11.63
N LYS A 102 15.50 -28.39 12.94
CA LYS A 102 16.30 -29.13 13.92
C LYS A 102 15.83 -30.58 14.04
N GLU A 103 14.52 -30.81 14.18
CA GLU A 103 13.93 -32.16 14.26
C GLU A 103 14.33 -33.03 13.06
N ARG A 104 14.41 -32.42 11.87
CA ARG A 104 14.77 -33.10 10.62
C ARG A 104 16.27 -33.16 10.34
N LYS A 105 17.12 -32.68 11.27
CA LYS A 105 18.58 -32.61 11.10
C LYS A 105 18.99 -31.81 9.85
N LEU A 106 18.27 -30.73 9.59
CA LEU A 106 18.43 -29.84 8.42
C LEU A 106 19.12 -28.52 8.79
N ASP A 107 20.05 -28.57 9.76
CA ASP A 107 20.68 -27.40 10.37
C ASP A 107 21.39 -26.47 9.37
N LYS A 108 21.87 -27.03 8.25
CA LYS A 108 22.49 -26.25 7.14
C LYS A 108 21.58 -25.15 6.56
N TRP A 109 20.26 -25.23 6.79
CA TRP A 109 19.30 -24.24 6.31
C TRP A 109 18.89 -23.21 7.37
N MET A 110 19.30 -23.37 8.64
CA MET A 110 18.96 -22.44 9.73
C MET A 110 19.45 -21.01 9.44
N GLU A 111 20.62 -20.88 8.82
CA GLU A 111 21.20 -19.58 8.49
C GLU A 111 20.40 -18.84 7.40
N ARG A 112 19.61 -19.55 6.58
CA ARG A 112 18.70 -18.91 5.61
C ARG A 112 17.42 -18.39 6.24
N VAL A 113 16.99 -18.98 7.35
CA VAL A 113 15.76 -18.55 8.07
C VAL A 113 16.03 -17.32 8.93
N ARG A 114 17.27 -17.14 9.38
CA ARG A 114 17.69 -16.04 10.28
C ARG A 114 18.27 -14.81 9.58
N ARG A 115 18.44 -14.86 8.26
CA ARG A 115 18.83 -13.72 7.43
C ARG A 115 17.59 -12.94 7.01
#